data_AF-A0AAU9YV26-F1
#
_entry.id   AF-A0AAU9YV26-F1
#
_cell.length_a   1.000
_cell.length_b   1.000
_cell.length_c   1.000
_cell.angle_alpha   90.00
_cell.angle_beta   90.00
_cell.angle_gamma   90.00
#
_symmetry.space_group_name_H-M   'P 1'
#
loop_
_entity.id
_entity.type
_entity.pdbx_description
1 polymer ?
#
loop_
_entity_poly.entity_id
_entity_poly.type
_entity_poly.pdbx_seq_one_letter_code
_entity_poly.pdbx_strand_id
1 'polypeptide(L)'
;MQIVVTVSEFFNTTWQEANCANCLTNNSEGLSDNTEYFLSLFNKTLACFEHNLQGRTHSLPPPKNYSEVCRNCIDAYRNLSTVYTEMQKRNGLENKAEPGTHLCIDVEDAMNITRKLWSRTFNCSVTCSDTVSVVAVSVFILFLPVVFYLSSFLHSEQKKRKLILRKFPPTFTYLVNSLSLGRLRLRSSECSVAALIYAQDPVHSIQHHKVGKNRDLF
;
A
#
# COMPACT_ATOMS: atom_id res chain seq x y z
N MET A 1 11.63 -50.67 2.77
CA MET A 1 11.00 -49.38 2.46
C MET A 1 9.50 -49.58 2.38
N GLN A 2 8.69 -48.78 3.06
CA GLN A 2 7.23 -48.90 3.04
C GLN A 2 6.65 -47.87 2.07
N ILE A 3 6.57 -48.24 0.79
CA ILE A 3 6.19 -47.33 -0.31
C ILE A 3 4.81 -46.70 -0.07
N VAL A 4 3.85 -47.49 0.41
CA VAL A 4 2.48 -47.02 0.69
C VAL A 4 2.46 -45.90 1.73
N VAL A 5 3.26 -46.02 2.79
CA VAL A 5 3.33 -45.01 3.85
C VAL A 5 3.96 -43.73 3.33
N THR A 6 5.09 -43.82 2.61
CA THR A 6 5.76 -42.65 2.03
C THR A 6 4.88 -41.90 1.03
N VAL A 7 4.14 -42.63 0.18
CA VAL A 7 3.20 -42.01 -0.78
C VAL A 7 2.02 -41.35 -0.06
N SER A 8 1.48 -41.99 0.99
CA SER A 8 0.40 -41.40 1.79
C SER A 8 0.84 -40.14 2.53
N GLU A 9 2.05 -40.13 3.09
CA GLU A 9 2.61 -38.95 3.73
C GLU A 9 2.81 -37.82 2.72
N PHE A 10 3.35 -38.12 1.53
CA PHE A 10 3.48 -37.16 0.45
C PHE A 10 2.14 -36.50 0.10
N PHE A 11 1.09 -37.30 -0.14
CA PHE A 11 -0.23 -36.75 -0.45
C PHE A 11 -0.79 -35.87 0.67
N ASN A 12 -0.63 -36.29 1.93
CA ASN A 12 -1.09 -35.49 3.05
C ASN A 12 -0.31 -34.17 3.16
N THR A 13 1.02 -34.20 2.97
CA THR A 13 1.84 -32.98 2.99
C THR A 13 1.45 -32.02 1.87
N THR A 14 1.29 -32.51 0.63
CA THR A 14 0.87 -31.69 -0.51
C THR A 14 -0.52 -31.10 -0.28
N TRP A 15 -1.45 -31.87 0.30
CA TRP A 15 -2.79 -31.39 0.61
C TRP A 15 -2.80 -30.23 1.62
N GLN A 16 -2.00 -30.35 2.69
CA GLN A 16 -1.88 -29.32 3.71
C GLN A 16 -1.16 -28.07 3.18
N GLU A 17 -0.07 -28.24 2.44
CA GLU A 17 0.69 -27.13 1.84
C GLU A 17 -0.12 -26.37 0.78
N ALA A 18 -0.92 -27.07 -0.02
CA ALA A 18 -1.79 -26.46 -1.03
C ALA A 18 -3.05 -25.82 -0.45
N ASN A 19 -3.26 -25.96 0.87
CA ASN A 19 -4.43 -25.46 1.59
C ASN A 19 -5.76 -25.85 0.93
N CYS A 20 -5.85 -27.09 0.41
CA CYS A 20 -6.99 -27.57 -0.37
C CYS A 20 -8.29 -27.55 0.43
N ALA A 21 -8.22 -27.68 1.75
CA ALA A 21 -9.38 -27.62 2.65
C ALA A 21 -10.17 -26.30 2.49
N ASN A 22 -9.49 -25.17 2.29
CA ASN A 22 -10.14 -23.85 2.17
C ASN A 22 -10.88 -23.66 0.84
N CYS A 23 -10.58 -24.52 -0.16
CA CYS A 23 -11.30 -24.52 -1.42
C CYS A 23 -12.61 -25.31 -1.36
N LEU A 24 -12.77 -26.19 -0.37
CA LEU A 24 -13.86 -27.16 -0.24
C LEU A 24 -14.85 -26.77 0.84
N THR A 25 -16.03 -27.39 0.80
CA THR A 25 -16.97 -27.33 1.92
C THR A 25 -16.48 -28.16 3.11
N ASN A 26 -17.01 -27.90 4.31
CA ASN A 26 -16.62 -28.62 5.55
C ASN A 26 -16.77 -30.16 5.45
N ASN A 27 -17.63 -30.65 4.55
CA ASN A 27 -17.87 -32.08 4.35
C ASN A 27 -16.99 -32.68 3.24
N SER A 28 -16.12 -31.87 2.61
CA SER A 28 -15.38 -32.23 1.39
C SER A 28 -16.28 -32.61 0.20
N GLU A 29 -17.59 -32.33 0.27
CA GLU A 29 -18.58 -32.62 -0.76
C GLU A 29 -18.71 -31.42 -1.72
N GLY A 30 -17.63 -31.13 -2.44
CA GLY A 30 -17.59 -30.07 -3.46
C GLY A 30 -16.91 -28.77 -3.03
N LEU A 31 -16.92 -27.81 -3.95
CA LEU A 31 -16.28 -26.50 -3.80
C LEU A 31 -17.07 -25.62 -2.82
N SER A 32 -16.36 -24.76 -2.08
CA SER A 32 -17.02 -23.73 -1.27
C SER A 32 -17.71 -22.69 -2.17
N ASP A 33 -18.80 -22.10 -1.68
CA ASP A 33 -19.53 -21.03 -2.40
C ASP A 33 -18.61 -19.88 -2.81
N ASN A 34 -17.61 -19.54 -1.97
CA ASN A 34 -16.63 -18.49 -2.25
C ASN A 34 -15.72 -18.88 -3.43
N THR A 35 -15.26 -20.14 -3.45
CA THR A 35 -14.40 -20.67 -4.51
C THR A 35 -15.16 -20.74 -5.83
N GLU A 36 -16.39 -21.25 -5.82
CA GLU A 36 -17.24 -21.33 -7.00
C GLU A 36 -17.52 -19.93 -7.57
N TYR A 37 -17.86 -18.97 -6.69
CA TYR A 37 -18.06 -17.59 -7.11
C TYR A 37 -16.79 -16.98 -7.73
N PHE A 38 -15.62 -17.17 -7.11
CA PHE A 38 -14.35 -16.71 -7.66
C PHE A 38 -14.06 -17.33 -9.04
N LEU A 39 -14.25 -18.64 -9.20
CA LEU A 39 -14.03 -19.33 -10.48
C LEU A 39 -14.99 -18.83 -11.56
N SER A 40 -16.23 -18.49 -11.20
CA SER A 40 -17.19 -17.89 -12.13
C SER A 40 -16.72 -16.52 -12.65
N LEU A 41 -16.18 -15.67 -11.76
CA LEU A 41 -15.58 -14.37 -12.10
C LEU A 41 -14.33 -14.52 -12.95
N PHE A 42 -13.50 -15.52 -12.66
CA PHE A 42 -12.31 -15.85 -13.42
C PHE A 42 -12.68 -16.25 -14.85
N ASN A 43 -13.63 -17.17 -15.03
CA ASN A 43 -14.15 -17.57 -16.33
C ASN A 43 -14.73 -16.38 -17.12
N LYS A 44 -15.50 -15.51 -16.46
CA LYS A 44 -16.02 -14.28 -17.08
C LYS A 44 -14.90 -13.33 -17.53
N THR A 45 -13.83 -13.22 -16.74
CA THR A 45 -12.68 -12.37 -17.05
C THR A 45 -11.90 -12.91 -18.25
N LEU A 46 -11.64 -14.23 -18.27
CA LEU A 46 -11.00 -14.88 -19.42
C LEU A 46 -11.85 -14.76 -20.69
N ALA A 47 -13.16 -14.97 -20.59
CA ALA A 47 -14.07 -14.77 -21.73
C ALA A 47 -14.02 -13.33 -22.26
N CYS A 48 -13.92 -12.33 -21.37
CA CYS A 48 -13.73 -10.94 -21.78
C CYS A 48 -12.40 -10.75 -22.52
N PHE A 49 -11.30 -11.31 -22.01
CA PHE A 49 -10.01 -11.23 -22.67
C PHE A 49 -10.07 -11.88 -24.06
N GLU A 50 -10.60 -13.08 -24.16
CA GLU A 50 -10.70 -13.82 -25.41
C GLU A 50 -11.54 -13.07 -26.45
N HIS A 51 -12.72 -12.58 -26.06
CA HIS A 51 -13.61 -11.82 -26.95
C HIS A 51 -12.94 -10.58 -27.55
N ASN A 52 -12.19 -9.83 -26.74
CA ASN A 52 -11.48 -8.63 -27.19
C ASN A 52 -10.16 -8.93 -27.93
N LEU A 53 -9.73 -10.19 -27.99
CA LEU A 53 -8.59 -10.67 -28.78
C LEU A 53 -9.02 -11.24 -30.14
N GLN A 54 -10.17 -11.93 -30.23
CA GLN A 54 -10.65 -12.58 -31.44
C GLN A 54 -10.92 -11.59 -32.60
N GLY A 55 -11.23 -10.33 -32.33
CA GLY A 55 -11.38 -9.30 -33.37
C GLY A 55 -10.11 -8.96 -34.17
N ARG A 56 -8.96 -9.60 -33.88
CA ARG A 56 -7.63 -9.26 -34.42
C ARG A 56 -6.95 -10.38 -35.21
N THR A 57 -7.60 -11.54 -35.34
CA THR A 57 -7.02 -12.73 -36.02
C THR A 57 -7.18 -12.69 -37.54
N HIS A 58 -8.00 -11.77 -38.08
CA HIS A 58 -8.29 -11.69 -39.52
C HIS A 58 -7.48 -10.63 -40.30
N SER A 59 -6.57 -9.88 -39.65
CA SER A 59 -5.77 -8.85 -40.33
C SER A 59 -4.29 -8.93 -39.97
N LEU A 60 -3.46 -9.20 -40.97
CA LEU A 60 -2.00 -9.25 -40.90
C LEU A 60 -1.41 -7.82 -41.00
N PRO A 61 -0.33 -7.45 -40.29
CA PRO A 61 0.02 -7.80 -38.91
C PRO A 61 -0.70 -6.84 -37.94
N PRO A 62 -1.39 -7.33 -36.89
CA PRO A 62 -2.06 -6.43 -35.97
C PRO A 62 -1.02 -5.71 -35.11
N PRO A 63 -1.04 -4.37 -35.02
CA PRO A 63 -0.31 -3.71 -33.94
C PRO A 63 -0.81 -4.30 -32.61
N LYS A 64 0.11 -4.65 -31.70
CA LYS A 64 -0.18 -5.19 -30.36
C LYS A 64 -0.84 -4.14 -29.46
N ASN A 65 -2.00 -3.65 -29.86
CA ASN A 65 -2.74 -2.59 -29.19
C ASN A 65 -3.72 -3.21 -28.20
N TYR A 66 -3.25 -3.80 -27.10
CA TYR A 66 -4.12 -4.40 -26.07
C TYR A 66 -4.99 -3.38 -25.30
N SER A 67 -4.95 -2.10 -25.67
CA SER A 67 -5.74 -1.00 -25.09
C SER A 67 -7.24 -1.32 -24.96
N GLU A 68 -7.82 -2.00 -25.96
CA GLU A 68 -9.24 -2.38 -25.95
C GLU A 68 -9.56 -3.46 -24.90
N VAL A 69 -8.68 -4.44 -24.73
CA VAL A 69 -8.77 -5.44 -23.64
C VAL A 69 -8.70 -4.72 -22.29
N CYS A 70 -7.73 -3.80 -22.14
CA CYS A 70 -7.59 -3.02 -20.91
C CYS A 70 -8.85 -2.20 -20.63
N ARG A 71 -9.39 -1.50 -21.62
CA ARG A 71 -10.56 -0.62 -21.44
C ARG A 71 -11.84 -1.40 -21.16
N ASN A 72 -12.08 -2.48 -21.90
CA ASN A 72 -13.34 -3.20 -21.86
C ASN A 72 -13.39 -4.24 -20.71
N CYS A 73 -12.24 -4.78 -20.28
CA CYS A 73 -12.18 -5.81 -19.25
C CYS A 73 -11.67 -5.32 -17.88
N ILE A 74 -11.41 -4.01 -17.71
CA ILE A 74 -10.94 -3.45 -16.43
C ILE A 74 -11.88 -3.74 -15.27
N ASP A 75 -13.19 -3.65 -15.48
CA ASP A 75 -14.18 -3.84 -14.42
C ASP A 75 -14.27 -5.32 -14.02
N ALA A 76 -14.20 -6.23 -14.99
CA ALA A 76 -14.14 -7.67 -14.72
C ALA A 76 -12.89 -8.04 -13.91
N TYR A 77 -11.72 -7.54 -14.33
CA TYR A 77 -10.45 -7.75 -13.64
C TYR A 77 -10.45 -7.13 -12.23
N ARG A 78 -10.94 -5.89 -12.07
CA ARG A 78 -11.05 -5.22 -10.77
C ARG A 78 -11.96 -5.99 -9.81
N ASN A 79 -13.10 -6.48 -10.30
CA ASN A 79 -14.02 -7.27 -9.48
C ASN A 79 -13.35 -8.57 -9.00
N LEU A 80 -12.72 -9.32 -9.92
CA LEU A 80 -11.95 -10.53 -9.57
C LEU A 80 -10.85 -10.24 -8.53
N SER A 81 -10.09 -9.16 -8.72
CA SER A 81 -9.03 -8.76 -7.77
C SER A 81 -9.57 -8.33 -6.41
N THR A 82 -10.76 -7.74 -6.38
CA THR A 82 -11.41 -7.32 -5.13
C THR A 82 -11.85 -8.55 -4.34
N VAL A 83 -12.56 -9.48 -4.98
CA VAL A 83 -12.98 -10.75 -4.38
C VAL A 83 -11.78 -11.55 -3.86
N TYR A 84 -10.69 -11.65 -4.64
CA TYR A 84 -9.44 -12.29 -4.19
C TYR A 84 -8.91 -11.67 -2.88
N THR A 85 -8.88 -10.33 -2.82
CA THR A 85 -8.37 -9.60 -1.64
C THR A 85 -9.29 -9.79 -0.43
N GLU A 86 -10.60 -9.86 -0.64
CA GLU A 86 -11.55 -10.17 0.42
C GLU A 86 -11.39 -11.60 0.94
N MET A 87 -11.22 -12.58 0.05
CA MET A 87 -10.95 -13.96 0.44
C MET A 87 -9.65 -14.06 1.26
N GLN A 88 -8.60 -13.36 0.86
CA GLN A 88 -7.34 -13.33 1.60
C GLN A 88 -7.51 -12.74 3.01
N LYS A 89 -8.29 -11.64 3.14
CA LYS A 89 -8.62 -11.03 4.44
C LYS A 89 -9.44 -11.95 5.34
N ARG A 90 -10.46 -12.62 4.79
CA ARG A 90 -11.31 -13.56 5.54
C ARG A 90 -10.49 -14.75 6.05
N ASN A 91 -9.63 -15.33 5.20
CA ASN A 91 -8.75 -16.43 5.59
C ASN A 91 -7.73 -16.03 6.67
N GLY A 92 -7.19 -14.81 6.61
CA GLY A 92 -6.32 -14.28 7.67
C GLY A 92 -7.05 -14.10 9.01
N LEU A 93 -8.35 -13.72 8.98
CA LEU A 93 -9.17 -13.56 10.17
C LEU A 93 -9.57 -14.91 10.79
N GLU A 94 -9.98 -15.87 9.97
CA GLU A 94 -10.47 -17.19 10.42
C GLU A 94 -9.37 -18.05 11.03
N ASN A 95 -8.16 -18.04 10.44
CA ASN A 95 -7.09 -18.94 10.86
C ASN A 95 -6.25 -18.41 12.04
N LYS A 96 -6.53 -17.21 12.58
CA LYS A 96 -5.66 -16.48 13.54
C LYS A 96 -4.17 -16.55 13.15
N ALA A 97 -3.92 -16.68 11.86
CA ALA A 97 -2.64 -17.06 11.33
C ALA A 97 -1.89 -15.80 10.92
N GLU A 98 -0.57 -15.91 10.98
CA GLU A 98 0.36 -14.84 10.60
C GLU A 98 -0.06 -14.16 9.28
N PRO A 99 0.16 -12.83 9.15
CA PRO A 99 -0.12 -12.10 7.92
C PRO A 99 0.68 -12.74 6.76
N GLY A 100 -0.02 -13.48 5.88
CA GLY A 100 0.62 -14.24 4.80
C GLY A 100 0.11 -15.67 4.61
N THR A 101 -0.94 -16.10 5.33
CA THR A 101 -1.54 -17.42 5.08
C THR A 101 -2.07 -17.50 3.64
N HIS A 102 -1.56 -18.47 2.90
CA HIS A 102 -1.89 -18.72 1.50
C HIS A 102 -3.36 -19.13 1.32
N LEU A 103 -3.98 -18.70 0.22
CA LEU A 103 -5.27 -19.23 -0.20
C LEU A 103 -5.06 -20.65 -0.77
N CYS A 104 -6.15 -21.34 -1.11
CA CYS A 104 -6.00 -22.60 -1.83
C CYS A 104 -5.32 -22.37 -3.19
N ILE A 105 -4.47 -23.32 -3.58
CA ILE A 105 -3.57 -23.19 -4.73
C ILE A 105 -4.29 -22.87 -6.05
N ASP A 106 -5.50 -23.41 -6.26
CA ASP A 106 -6.28 -23.18 -7.49
C ASP A 106 -6.69 -21.70 -7.64
N VAL A 107 -7.04 -21.04 -6.53
CA VAL A 107 -7.39 -19.61 -6.50
C VAL A 107 -6.14 -18.76 -6.70
N GLU A 108 -5.03 -19.12 -6.06
CA GLU A 108 -3.76 -18.41 -6.21
C GLU A 108 -3.22 -18.51 -7.64
N ASP A 109 -3.26 -19.69 -8.26
CA ASP A 109 -2.79 -19.89 -9.63
C ASP A 109 -3.65 -19.14 -10.65
N ALA A 110 -4.99 -19.24 -10.54
CA ALA A 110 -5.91 -18.50 -11.39
C ALA A 110 -5.67 -16.98 -11.30
N MET A 111 -5.46 -16.44 -10.09
CA MET A 111 -5.17 -15.02 -9.91
C MET A 111 -3.77 -14.64 -10.43
N ASN A 112 -2.77 -15.50 -10.23
CA ASN A 112 -1.40 -15.29 -10.71
C ASN A 112 -1.34 -15.24 -12.24
N ILE A 113 -2.00 -16.19 -12.91
CA ILE A 113 -2.15 -16.22 -14.36
C ILE A 113 -2.83 -14.93 -14.85
N THR A 114 -3.94 -14.55 -14.22
CA THR A 114 -4.69 -13.35 -14.61
C THR A 114 -3.85 -12.08 -14.44
N ARG A 115 -3.13 -11.93 -13.32
CA ARG A 115 -2.22 -10.80 -13.08
C ARG A 115 -1.08 -10.76 -14.08
N LYS A 116 -0.49 -11.91 -14.42
CA LYS A 116 0.58 -12.01 -15.42
C LYS A 116 0.07 -11.59 -16.81
N LEU A 117 -1.12 -12.05 -17.21
CA LEU A 117 -1.77 -11.61 -18.45
C LEU A 117 -2.02 -10.10 -18.45
N TRP A 118 -2.63 -9.57 -17.39
CA TRP A 118 -2.98 -8.15 -17.28
C TRP A 118 -1.76 -7.22 -17.33
N SER A 119 -0.72 -7.54 -16.54
CA SER A 119 0.45 -6.69 -16.36
C SER A 119 1.54 -6.91 -17.40
N ARG A 120 1.92 -8.16 -17.69
CA ARG A 120 3.07 -8.44 -18.56
C ARG A 120 2.66 -8.62 -20.02
N THR A 121 1.54 -9.31 -20.27
CA THR A 121 1.11 -9.60 -21.64
C THR A 121 0.39 -8.41 -22.26
N PHE A 122 -0.58 -7.83 -21.55
CA PHE A 122 -1.39 -6.72 -22.05
C PHE A 122 -0.85 -5.35 -21.65
N ASN A 123 0.02 -5.28 -20.65
CA ASN A 123 0.57 -4.02 -20.11
C ASN A 123 -0.51 -3.01 -19.70
N CYS A 124 -1.62 -3.50 -19.14
CA CYS A 124 -2.75 -2.69 -18.70
C CYS A 124 -2.53 -2.03 -17.32
N SER A 125 -1.35 -2.18 -16.72
CA SER A 125 -1.05 -1.61 -15.41
C SER A 125 -0.95 -0.10 -15.50
N VAL A 126 -1.87 0.61 -14.85
CA VAL A 126 -1.83 2.07 -14.76
C VAL A 126 -0.78 2.46 -13.72
N THR A 127 0.32 3.06 -14.16
CA THR A 127 1.27 3.72 -13.26
C THR A 127 0.64 5.02 -12.79
N CYS A 128 0.18 5.07 -11.53
CA CYS A 128 -0.18 6.34 -10.92
C CYS A 128 1.12 7.14 -10.72
N SER A 129 1.28 8.25 -11.43
CA SER A 129 2.49 9.06 -11.38
C SER A 129 2.36 10.12 -10.29
N ASP A 130 2.63 9.75 -9.05
CA ASP A 130 2.79 10.69 -7.93
C ASP A 130 4.20 11.32 -7.86
N THR A 131 4.99 11.11 -8.91
CA THR A 131 6.40 11.52 -9.01
C THR A 131 6.59 13.00 -8.71
N VAL A 132 5.70 13.87 -9.19
CA VAL A 132 5.78 15.33 -8.96
C VAL A 132 5.63 15.67 -7.49
N SER A 133 4.64 15.08 -6.81
CA SER A 133 4.40 15.30 -5.38
C SER A 133 5.57 14.79 -4.54
N VAL A 134 6.01 13.56 -4.82
CA VAL A 134 7.13 12.92 -4.09
C VAL A 134 8.44 13.69 -4.27
N VAL A 135 8.74 14.15 -5.49
CA VAL A 135 9.94 14.95 -5.76
C VAL A 135 9.86 16.31 -5.06
N ALA A 136 8.71 17.00 -5.09
CA ALA A 136 8.56 18.28 -4.42
C ALA A 136 8.77 18.18 -2.90
N VAL A 137 8.14 17.18 -2.24
CA VAL A 137 8.25 16.98 -0.79
C VAL A 137 9.67 16.59 -0.39
N SER A 138 10.30 15.67 -1.14
CA SER A 138 11.68 15.23 -0.84
C SER A 138 12.70 16.37 -0.98
N VAL A 139 12.59 17.18 -2.03
CA VAL A 139 13.46 18.35 -2.24
C VAL A 139 13.27 19.37 -1.11
N PHE A 140 12.03 19.67 -0.72
CA PHE A 140 11.74 20.59 0.38
C PHE A 140 12.41 20.15 1.69
N ILE A 141 12.28 18.88 2.07
CA ILE A 141 12.89 18.32 3.29
C ILE A 141 14.41 18.42 3.24
N LEU A 142 15.04 18.17 2.08
CA LEU A 142 16.49 18.27 1.90
C LEU A 142 17.02 19.71 1.99
N PHE A 143 16.21 20.71 1.67
CA PHE A 143 16.61 22.12 1.79
C PHE A 143 16.53 22.66 3.23
N LEU A 144 15.71 22.07 4.10
CA LEU A 144 15.56 22.53 5.49
C LEU A 144 16.90 22.54 6.27
N PRO A 145 17.73 21.48 6.25
CA PRO A 145 19.03 21.49 6.91
C PRO A 145 19.98 22.56 6.37
N VAL A 146 19.98 22.80 5.06
CA VAL A 146 20.84 23.80 4.40
C VAL A 146 20.47 25.20 4.86
N VAL A 147 19.19 25.53 4.82
CA VAL A 147 18.68 26.84 5.27
C VAL A 147 18.92 27.02 6.77
N PHE A 148 18.71 25.99 7.58
CA PHE A 148 18.98 26.02 9.02
C PHE A 148 20.47 26.28 9.32
N TYR A 149 21.38 25.63 8.60
CA TYR A 149 22.80 25.81 8.80
C TYR A 149 23.27 27.20 8.35
N LEU A 150 22.82 27.67 7.18
CA LEU A 150 23.13 29.01 6.66
C LEU A 150 22.59 30.12 7.57
N SER A 151 21.34 29.99 8.04
CA SER A 151 20.74 30.95 8.97
C SER A 151 21.49 30.99 10.30
N SER A 152 21.89 29.83 10.85
CA SER A 152 22.70 29.73 12.06
C SER A 152 24.08 30.38 11.90
N PHE A 153 24.73 30.17 10.76
CA PHE A 153 26.03 30.79 10.45
C PHE A 153 25.94 32.32 10.38
N LEU A 154 24.96 32.86 9.65
CA LEU A 154 24.74 34.31 9.52
C LEU A 154 24.36 34.95 10.88
N HIS A 155 23.51 34.29 11.66
CA HIS A 155 23.15 34.77 13.01
C HIS A 155 24.34 34.76 13.98
N SER A 156 25.28 33.81 13.85
CA SER A 156 26.51 33.75 14.66
C SER A 156 27.45 34.93 14.37
N GLU A 157 27.67 35.26 13.10
CA GLU A 157 28.50 36.40 12.69
C GLU A 157 27.88 37.76 13.10
N GLN A 158 26.56 37.87 13.06
CA GLN A 158 25.83 39.06 13.56
C GLN A 158 26.00 39.24 15.08
N LYS A 159 26.02 38.15 15.87
CA LYS A 159 26.27 38.21 17.32
C LYS A 159 27.71 38.65 17.66
N LYS A 160 28.71 38.25 16.87
CA LYS A 160 30.09 38.72 17.04
C LYS A 160 30.23 40.23 16.76
N ARG A 161 29.51 40.78 15.77
CA ARG A 161 29.53 42.22 15.47
C ARG A 161 28.75 43.07 16.48
N LYS A 162 27.72 42.54 17.14
CA LYS A 162 26.98 43.25 18.19
C LYS A 162 27.69 43.31 19.55
N LEU A 163 28.70 42.47 19.80
CA LEU A 163 29.50 42.51 21.04
C LEU A 163 30.69 43.47 20.98
N ILE A 164 31.04 44.02 19.81
CA ILE A 164 32.16 44.97 19.65
C ILE A 164 31.68 46.44 19.67
N LEU A 165 30.36 46.71 19.59
CA LEU A 165 29.80 48.07 19.64
C LEU A 165 28.83 48.25 20.81
N ARG A 166 29.34 48.18 22.04
CA ARG A 166 28.68 48.77 23.22
C ARG A 166 29.59 49.78 23.90
N LYS A 167 29.65 50.97 23.32
CA LYS A 167 29.95 52.21 24.06
C LYS A 167 28.84 53.22 23.70
N PHE A 168 27.90 53.39 24.62
CA PHE A 168 26.80 54.39 24.55
C PHE A 168 27.38 55.81 24.73
N PRO A 169 26.72 56.89 24.24
CA PRO A 169 25.72 57.58 25.09
C PRO A 169 24.55 58.20 24.24
N PRO A 170 23.71 59.15 24.72
CA PRO A 170 22.30 58.87 25.00
C PRO A 170 21.35 59.93 24.42
N THR A 171 20.61 59.69 23.35
CA THR A 171 19.41 60.51 22.98
C THR A 171 18.81 60.00 21.67
N PHE A 172 17.73 59.22 21.73
CA PHE A 172 16.62 59.30 20.77
C PHE A 172 15.44 58.45 21.26
N THR A 173 14.86 58.87 22.38
CA THR A 173 13.40 58.86 22.53
C THR A 173 12.81 59.49 21.25
N TYR A 174 11.63 59.05 20.78
CA TYR A 174 10.86 59.58 19.63
C TYR A 174 10.94 58.87 18.27
N LEU A 175 10.89 57.53 18.18
CA LEU A 175 10.40 56.88 16.93
C LEU A 175 9.70 55.54 17.21
N VAL A 176 8.79 55.51 18.20
CA VAL A 176 7.95 54.32 18.49
C VAL A 176 6.53 54.46 17.91
N ASN A 177 6.17 55.59 17.30
CA ASN A 177 4.81 55.82 16.80
C ASN A 177 4.78 56.26 15.33
N SER A 178 5.10 55.36 14.40
CA SER A 178 4.51 55.35 13.05
C SER A 178 5.00 54.14 12.25
N LEU A 179 4.21 53.07 12.24
CA LEU A 179 3.69 52.42 11.02
C LEU A 179 3.10 51.06 11.42
N SER A 180 1.79 51.09 11.68
CA SER A 180 0.92 49.94 11.46
C SER A 180 0.71 49.76 9.96
N LEU A 181 0.85 48.54 9.43
CA LEU A 181 -0.19 47.78 8.70
C LEU A 181 0.46 46.61 7.96
N GLY A 182 -0.02 45.39 8.24
CA GLY A 182 0.37 44.19 7.50
C GLY A 182 -0.09 42.89 8.14
N ARG A 183 -1.33 42.84 8.64
CA ARG A 183 -1.94 41.60 9.14
C ARG A 183 -2.44 40.80 7.92
N LEU A 184 -1.62 39.89 7.40
CA LEU A 184 -2.08 38.89 6.41
C LEU A 184 -2.87 37.80 7.14
N ARG A 185 -4.18 37.87 6.92
CA ARG A 185 -5.22 36.93 7.32
C ARG A 185 -5.09 35.69 6.41
N LEU A 186 -4.54 34.59 6.92
CA LEU A 186 -4.64 33.29 6.25
C LEU A 186 -6.10 32.84 6.32
N ARG A 187 -6.81 33.01 5.20
CA ARG A 187 -8.13 32.45 4.96
C ARG A 187 -7.94 30.99 4.60
N SER A 188 -8.58 30.14 5.39
CA SER A 188 -8.78 28.71 5.17
C SER A 188 -9.29 28.42 3.76
N SER A 189 -8.56 27.59 3.03
CA SER A 189 -9.15 26.60 2.14
C SER A 189 -8.69 25.24 2.65
N GLU A 190 -9.54 24.63 3.47
CA GLU A 190 -9.48 23.20 3.71
C GLU A 190 -9.83 22.48 2.41
N CYS A 191 -9.00 21.53 2.01
CA CYS A 191 -9.47 20.26 1.51
C CYS A 191 -8.56 19.19 2.13
N SER A 192 -9.08 18.59 3.19
CA SER A 192 -8.64 17.40 3.94
C SER A 192 -7.29 16.77 3.58
N VAL A 193 -6.30 16.98 4.46
CA VAL A 193 -5.29 15.96 4.78
C VAL A 193 -5.28 15.75 6.30
N ALA A 194 -6.45 15.37 6.81
CA ALA A 194 -6.63 14.89 8.18
C ALA A 194 -7.43 13.58 8.12
N ALA A 195 -6.80 12.55 7.57
CA ALA A 195 -7.11 11.15 7.85
C ALA A 195 -5.91 10.31 7.39
N LEU A 196 -5.45 9.40 8.26
CA LEU A 196 -4.41 8.39 8.05
C LEU A 196 -2.96 8.72 8.45
N ILE A 197 -2.78 9.37 9.61
CA ILE A 197 -1.65 8.99 10.48
C ILE A 197 -2.25 8.65 11.85
N TYR A 198 -2.74 7.43 12.01
CA TYR A 198 -2.76 6.64 13.25
C TYR A 198 -3.35 5.25 12.95
N ALA A 199 -2.53 4.41 12.32
CA ALA A 199 -2.61 2.95 12.39
C ALA A 199 -1.32 2.40 11.75
N GLN A 200 -0.19 2.58 12.45
CA GLN A 200 1.00 1.77 12.20
C GLN A 200 1.34 1.10 13.52
N ASP A 201 1.19 -0.21 13.52
CA ASP A 201 1.51 -1.14 14.61
C ASP A 201 2.92 -0.94 15.16
N PRO A 202 3.14 -1.12 16.48
CA PRO A 202 4.47 -1.19 17.06
C PRO A 202 4.79 -2.64 17.46
N VAL A 203 5.55 -3.39 16.65
CA VAL A 203 6.22 -4.61 17.15
C VAL A 203 7.57 -4.80 16.45
N HIS A 204 8.66 -4.30 17.06
CA HIS A 204 9.73 -5.18 17.51
C HIS A 204 10.76 -4.44 18.40
N SER A 205 11.21 -5.19 19.42
CA SER A 205 12.48 -5.10 20.13
C SER A 205 12.58 -4.43 21.51
N ILE A 206 12.57 -5.35 22.49
CA ILE A 206 13.66 -5.62 23.47
C ILE A 206 13.52 -4.96 24.86
N GLN A 207 13.30 -5.88 25.83
CA GLN A 207 13.70 -5.96 27.24
C GLN A 207 13.69 -4.67 28.10
N HIS A 208 13.14 -4.64 29.32
CA HIS A 208 13.58 -5.42 30.48
C HIS A 208 12.61 -5.19 31.66
N HIS A 209 12.25 -6.29 32.34
CA HIS A 209 12.23 -6.45 33.80
C HIS A 209 11.51 -5.46 34.76
N LYS A 210 10.55 -6.07 35.48
CA LYS A 210 10.27 -6.02 36.94
C LYS A 210 9.05 -5.23 37.46
N VAL A 211 8.13 -6.06 37.97
CA VAL A 211 7.59 -6.07 39.36
C VAL A 211 6.46 -5.09 39.67
N GLY A 212 5.30 -5.64 40.06
CA GLY A 212 4.37 -4.89 40.89
C GLY A 212 2.91 -5.34 40.95
N LYS A 213 2.64 -6.51 41.57
CA LYS A 213 1.61 -6.67 42.61
C LYS A 213 0.11 -6.51 42.26
N ASN A 214 -0.52 -7.67 42.04
CA ASN A 214 -1.76 -8.18 42.66
C ASN A 214 -2.69 -7.19 43.41
N ARG A 215 -3.95 -7.08 42.96
CA ARG A 215 -5.16 -7.04 43.81
C ARG A 215 -6.48 -7.11 42.99
N ASP A 216 -7.18 -8.23 43.17
CA ASP A 216 -8.62 -8.40 43.47
C ASP A 216 -9.69 -7.49 42.83
N LEU A 217 -10.69 -8.13 42.20
CA LEU A 217 -12.12 -8.16 42.57
C LEU A 217 -13.10 -8.14 41.37
N PHE A 218 -13.99 -9.15 41.42
CA PHE A 218 -15.19 -9.46 40.61
C PHE A 218 -15.00 -10.19 39.28
#